data_AF-A0A1G7UJF2-F1
#
_entry.id   AF-A0A1G7UJF2-F1
#
_cell.length_a   1.000
_cell.length_b   1.000
_cell.length_c   1.000
_cell.angle_alpha   90.00
_cell.angle_beta   90.00
_cell.angle_gamma   90.00
#
_symmetry.space_group_name_H-M   'P 1'
#
loop_
_entity.id
_entity.type
_entity.pdbx_description
1 polymer ?
#
loop_
_entity_poly.entity_id
_entity_poly.type
_entity_poly.pdbx_seq_one_letter_code
_entity_poly.pdbx_strand_id
1 'polypeptide(L)'
;MFKNLAAKSELSEGLAILDLQLFSEEFESTETTETEEVTEQTESTETEETTEETESEGQAKETNDVTQTQAFAHRLKEETSKAAQAARDAFIAEQGYEWNGKPITTEAEYKQALYEKQMHDAGQDPDTVKKLVDEHPDVKKAREEFARMESQRQIWSEYQELAAEHDNIKDPSQIPPEVWQLKNDKGITLLDAQNRIIVKNHKAQLEKIRLDTEQETLRKISKNQITSPGSASNGNVSHQTKSVMDMTAEEFEAYREEVKNRTRG
;
A
#
# COMPACT_ATOMS: atom_id res chain seq x y z
N MET A 1 39.99 -24.81 -54.37
CA MET A 1 40.66 -25.69 -53.38
C MET A 1 41.76 -24.90 -52.70
N PHE A 2 41.64 -24.62 -51.41
CA PHE A 2 42.63 -24.85 -50.33
C PHE A 2 42.19 -24.11 -49.07
N LYS A 3 42.25 -24.84 -47.96
CA LYS A 3 41.71 -24.52 -46.64
C LYS A 3 42.64 -23.61 -45.84
N ASN A 4 42.03 -22.91 -44.87
CA ASN A 4 42.51 -22.53 -43.53
C ASN A 4 43.99 -22.16 -43.35
N LEU A 5 44.22 -20.97 -42.79
CA LEU A 5 45.06 -20.84 -41.59
C LEU A 5 44.63 -19.61 -40.79
N ALA A 6 44.45 -19.81 -39.49
CA ALA A 6 44.20 -18.81 -38.47
C ALA A 6 45.48 -18.01 -38.16
N ALA A 7 45.32 -16.72 -37.80
CA ALA A 7 46.07 -16.06 -36.71
C ALA A 7 45.70 -14.57 -36.56
N LYS A 8 45.30 -14.22 -35.33
CA LYS A 8 45.75 -13.09 -34.49
C LYS A 8 45.72 -11.63 -35.01
N SER A 9 44.85 -10.85 -34.37
CA SER A 9 45.13 -9.50 -33.79
C SER A 9 43.97 -9.18 -32.84
N GLU A 10 44.09 -9.32 -31.51
CA GLU A 10 44.72 -8.39 -30.56
C GLU A 10 44.22 -6.93 -30.69
N LEU A 11 43.29 -6.59 -29.78
CA LEU A 11 42.92 -5.28 -29.20
C LEU A 11 41.83 -5.66 -28.17
N SER A 12 42.08 -5.86 -26.85
CA SER A 12 42.59 -4.87 -25.86
C SER A 12 41.77 -3.58 -25.96
N GLU A 13 41.08 -3.06 -24.95
CA GLU A 13 41.09 -3.16 -23.49
C GLU A 13 39.80 -2.51 -22.95
N GLY A 14 39.38 -2.84 -21.73
CA GLY A 14 38.66 -1.86 -20.90
C GLY A 14 37.15 -2.02 -20.67
N LEU A 15 36.67 -3.22 -20.34
CA LEU A 15 35.44 -3.36 -19.55
C LEU A 15 35.84 -3.61 -18.10
N ALA A 16 35.95 -2.51 -17.35
CA ALA A 16 36.16 -2.53 -15.91
C ALA A 16 34.95 -3.21 -15.24
N ILE A 17 35.12 -4.47 -14.90
CA ILE A 17 34.36 -5.14 -13.85
C ILE A 17 34.81 -4.47 -12.56
N LEU A 18 34.02 -3.52 -12.06
CA LEU A 18 34.18 -2.99 -10.71
C LEU A 18 33.75 -4.08 -9.75
N ASP A 19 34.78 -4.82 -9.32
CA ASP A 19 34.76 -5.86 -8.32
C ASP A 19 34.20 -5.31 -7.00
N LEU A 20 33.04 -5.80 -6.61
CA LEU A 20 32.29 -5.42 -5.42
C LEU A 20 32.76 -6.28 -4.22
N GLN A 21 34.08 -6.39 -4.03
CA GLN A 21 34.72 -7.19 -2.98
C GLN A 21 35.89 -6.46 -2.31
N LEU A 22 35.62 -5.33 -1.65
CA LEU A 22 36.64 -4.66 -0.84
C LEU A 22 36.07 -4.03 0.44
N PHE A 23 35.47 -4.85 1.33
CA PHE A 23 35.29 -4.53 2.76
C PHE A 23 35.03 -5.81 3.59
N SER A 24 35.87 -6.83 3.43
CA SER A 24 35.89 -8.01 4.31
C SER A 24 37.27 -8.66 4.29
N GLU A 25 38.20 -8.03 5.01
CA GLU A 25 39.52 -8.52 5.44
C GLU A 25 40.02 -7.44 6.40
N GLU A 26 40.64 -7.67 7.55
CA GLU A 26 40.89 -8.83 8.40
C GLU A 26 41.46 -8.17 9.66
N PHE A 27 40.86 -8.43 10.83
CA PHE A 27 41.38 -7.89 12.08
C PHE A 27 42.50 -8.83 12.55
N GLU A 28 43.70 -8.62 12.03
CA GLU A 28 44.88 -9.39 12.43
C GLU A 28 45.63 -8.69 13.57
N SER A 29 45.68 -9.42 14.69
CA SER A 29 46.37 -9.10 15.92
C SER A 29 47.88 -9.08 15.70
N THR A 30 48.57 -7.99 16.06
CA THR A 30 50.00 -8.04 16.38
C THR A 30 50.31 -7.21 17.63
N GLU A 31 51.21 -7.79 18.40
CA GLU A 31 51.53 -7.57 19.81
C GLU A 31 52.85 -6.76 19.93
N THR A 32 52.95 -5.94 21.00
CA THR A 32 54.17 -5.35 21.63
C THR A 32 54.99 -4.30 20.84
N THR A 33 55.47 -3.18 21.42
CA THR A 33 56.17 -3.02 22.71
C THR A 33 56.10 -1.58 23.29
N GLU A 34 55.99 -1.51 24.63
CA GLU A 34 56.52 -0.55 25.63
C GLU A 34 56.78 0.94 25.31
N THR A 35 56.18 1.83 26.11
CA THR A 35 56.90 2.78 26.98
C THR A 35 56.01 3.17 28.18
N GLU A 36 56.52 2.93 29.39
CA GLU A 36 55.96 3.31 30.70
C GLU A 36 55.98 4.83 30.92
N GLU A 37 54.92 5.39 31.52
CA GLU A 37 55.08 6.18 32.75
C GLU A 37 53.75 6.31 33.52
N VAL A 38 53.89 6.20 34.83
CA VAL A 38 52.87 6.02 35.88
C VAL A 38 52.31 7.37 36.34
N THR A 39 51.00 7.48 36.59
CA THR A 39 50.49 8.22 37.77
C THR A 39 49.11 7.70 38.21
N GLU A 40 49.02 7.33 39.49
CA GLU A 40 47.83 6.94 40.24
C GLU A 40 46.82 8.09 40.39
N GLN A 41 45.52 7.81 40.31
CA GLN A 41 44.57 8.09 41.40
C GLN A 41 43.15 7.50 41.12
N THR A 42 42.78 6.58 42.01
CA THR A 42 41.46 6.29 42.61
C THR A 42 40.23 7.10 42.15
N GLU A 43 39.12 6.41 41.84
CA GLU A 43 37.92 6.37 42.70
C GLU A 43 36.95 5.25 42.25
N SER A 44 36.62 4.36 43.18
CA SER A 44 35.59 3.32 43.07
C SER A 44 34.19 3.93 43.13
N THR A 45 33.23 3.42 42.35
CA THR A 45 31.86 3.27 42.85
C THR A 45 31.23 2.02 42.28
N GLU A 46 31.11 1.05 43.18
CA GLU A 46 30.36 -0.19 43.13
C GLU A 46 28.87 0.12 43.29
N THR A 47 28.01 -0.49 42.47
CA THR A 47 26.63 -0.82 42.84
C THR A 47 26.20 -2.03 42.02
N GLU A 48 26.36 -3.22 42.59
CA GLU A 48 25.55 -4.39 42.27
C GLU A 48 24.29 -4.37 43.16
N GLU A 49 23.12 -4.66 42.58
CA GLU A 49 22.12 -5.51 43.24
C GLU A 49 21.16 -6.12 42.19
N THR A 50 21.47 -7.38 41.82
CA THR A 50 20.65 -8.61 41.80
C THR A 50 19.11 -8.58 41.76
N THR A 51 18.59 -9.69 41.18
CA THR A 51 17.26 -10.34 41.28
C THR A 51 16.21 -9.89 40.25
N GLU A 52 15.45 -10.75 39.54
CA GLU A 52 15.12 -12.17 39.72
C GLU A 52 14.52 -12.72 38.40
N GLU A 53 14.76 -14.01 38.15
CA GLU A 53 14.14 -14.81 37.10
C GLU A 53 12.67 -15.08 37.46
N THR A 54 11.73 -14.93 36.52
CA THR A 54 10.39 -15.51 36.67
C THR A 54 9.89 -16.01 35.31
N GLU A 55 9.94 -17.33 35.16
CA GLU A 55 9.12 -18.11 34.24
C GLU A 55 7.64 -17.89 34.56
N SER A 56 6.84 -17.52 33.55
CA SER A 56 5.40 -17.81 33.54
C SER A 56 4.93 -17.94 32.09
N GLU A 57 4.52 -19.15 31.75
CA GLU A 57 3.69 -19.47 30.58
C GLU A 57 2.47 -18.53 30.50
N GLY A 58 2.09 -18.17 29.27
CA GLY A 58 0.92 -17.35 28.99
C GLY A 58 0.73 -17.09 27.49
N GLN A 59 0.51 -18.15 26.71
CA GLN A 59 -0.01 -18.06 25.34
C GLN A 59 -1.29 -17.21 25.29
N ALA A 60 -1.24 -16.03 24.65
CA ALA A 60 -2.34 -15.30 23.97
C ALA A 60 -2.09 -13.78 23.79
N LYS A 61 -0.84 -13.29 23.65
CA LYS A 61 -0.54 -11.85 23.40
C LYS A 61 0.53 -11.55 22.33
N GLU A 62 1.09 -12.53 21.65
CA GLU A 62 2.31 -12.33 20.85
C GLU A 62 2.15 -11.49 19.57
N THR A 63 0.94 -11.24 19.05
CA THR A 63 0.79 -10.45 17.81
C THR A 63 0.69 -8.94 18.04
N ASN A 64 0.25 -8.49 19.23
CA ASN A 64 0.17 -7.06 19.57
C ASN A 64 1.49 -6.51 20.14
N ASP A 65 2.29 -7.34 20.81
CA ASP A 65 3.54 -6.90 21.42
C ASP A 65 4.65 -6.72 20.38
N VAL A 66 4.71 -7.61 19.38
CA VAL A 66 5.64 -7.49 18.25
C VAL A 66 5.36 -6.25 17.41
N THR A 67 4.09 -5.91 17.20
CA THR A 67 3.69 -4.71 16.43
C THR A 67 3.93 -3.41 17.20
N GLN A 68 3.70 -3.39 18.52
CA GLN A 68 4.04 -2.23 19.37
C GLN A 68 5.57 -2.04 19.48
N THR A 69 6.33 -3.12 19.62
CA THR A 69 7.79 -3.09 19.65
C THR A 69 8.37 -2.63 18.31
N GLN A 70 7.81 -3.09 17.18
CA GLN A 70 8.19 -2.61 15.85
C GLN A 70 7.85 -1.14 15.62
N ALA A 71 6.68 -0.68 16.05
CA ALA A 71 6.29 0.73 15.94
C ALA A 71 7.17 1.64 16.81
N PHE A 72 7.52 1.19 18.02
CA PHE A 72 8.46 1.90 18.89
C PHE A 72 9.87 1.94 18.27
N ALA A 73 10.37 0.81 17.75
CA ALA A 73 11.67 0.76 17.07
C ALA A 73 11.70 1.67 15.83
N HIS A 74 10.61 1.73 15.05
CA HIS A 74 10.50 2.63 13.91
C HIS A 74 10.55 4.09 14.34
N ARG A 75 9.79 4.46 15.37
CA ARG A 75 9.77 5.81 15.93
C ARG A 75 11.14 6.21 16.48
N LEU A 76 11.80 5.32 17.21
CA LEU A 76 13.15 5.55 17.73
C LEU A 76 14.16 5.74 16.58
N LYS A 77 14.04 4.96 15.50
CA LYS A 77 14.88 5.10 14.30
C LYS A 77 14.64 6.43 13.57
N GLU A 78 13.39 6.88 13.48
CA GLU A 78 13.07 8.19 12.91
C GLU A 78 13.62 9.33 13.76
N GLU A 79 13.45 9.27 15.09
CA GLU A 79 13.96 10.29 16.00
C GLU A 79 15.49 10.34 16.01
N THR A 80 16.16 9.17 16.04
CA THR A 80 17.62 9.07 15.97
C THR A 80 18.18 9.52 14.61
N SER A 81 17.54 9.15 13.50
CA SER A 81 17.98 9.61 12.17
C SER A 81 17.81 11.12 12.01
N LYS A 82 16.72 11.70 12.51
CA LYS A 82 16.51 13.15 12.50
C LYS A 82 17.53 13.88 13.38
N ALA A 83 17.83 13.35 14.57
CA ALA A 83 18.85 13.90 15.44
C ALA A 83 20.26 13.81 14.81
N ALA A 84 20.59 12.68 14.19
CA ALA A 84 21.85 12.50 13.48
C ALA A 84 21.98 13.46 12.29
N GLN A 85 20.90 13.66 11.53
CA GLN A 85 20.87 14.62 10.42
C GLN A 85 21.07 16.06 10.92
N ALA A 86 20.37 16.45 11.99
CA ALA A 86 20.54 17.77 12.60
C ALA A 86 21.96 17.99 13.13
N ALA A 87 22.60 16.96 13.71
CA ALA A 87 23.99 17.04 14.16
C ALA A 87 24.97 17.22 12.99
N ARG A 88 24.73 16.55 11.85
CA ARG A 88 25.54 16.72 10.63
C ARG A 88 25.38 18.12 10.04
N ASP A 89 24.14 18.60 9.94
CA ASP A 89 23.86 19.95 9.44
C ASP A 89 24.50 21.00 10.35
N ALA A 90 24.40 20.85 11.67
CA ALA A 90 25.06 21.74 12.64
C ALA A 90 26.59 21.73 12.49
N PHE A 91 27.19 20.54 12.34
CA PHE A 91 28.63 20.42 12.09
C PHE A 91 29.04 21.12 10.79
N ILE A 92 28.29 20.94 9.70
CA ILE A 92 28.56 21.59 8.41
C ILE A 92 28.47 23.11 8.53
N ALA A 93 27.44 23.61 9.21
CA ALA A 93 27.29 25.04 9.47
C ALA A 93 28.44 25.61 10.32
N GLU A 94 28.94 24.85 11.31
CA GLU A 94 30.08 25.24 12.15
C GLU A 94 31.40 25.29 11.37
N GLN A 95 31.60 24.37 10.42
CA GLN A 95 32.79 24.37 9.57
C GLN A 95 32.86 25.59 8.63
N GLY A 96 31.77 26.33 8.45
CA GLY A 96 31.76 27.57 7.68
C GLY A 96 32.06 27.36 6.20
N TYR A 97 31.67 26.23 5.61
CA TYR A 97 31.87 25.96 4.20
C TYR A 97 31.12 26.98 3.33
N GLU A 98 31.79 27.49 2.31
CA GLU A 98 31.20 28.39 1.32
C GLU A 98 31.40 27.84 -0.10
N TRP A 99 30.35 27.92 -0.91
CA TRP A 99 30.39 27.59 -2.33
C TRP A 99 29.69 28.67 -3.13
N ASN A 100 30.34 29.16 -4.20
CA ASN A 100 29.84 30.26 -5.02
C ASN A 100 29.42 31.52 -4.21
N GLY A 101 30.15 31.82 -3.13
CA GLY A 101 29.89 32.97 -2.26
C GLY A 101 28.65 32.82 -1.37
N LYS A 102 28.10 31.61 -1.23
CA LYS A 102 26.99 31.29 -0.32
C LYS A 102 27.46 30.30 0.75
N PRO A 103 27.09 30.51 2.04
CA PRO A 103 27.36 29.54 3.09
C PRO A 103 26.50 28.29 2.90
N ILE A 104 27.11 27.13 3.12
CA ILE A 104 26.46 25.81 3.09
C ILE A 104 26.14 25.46 4.54
N THR A 105 24.87 25.18 4.84
CA THR A 105 24.45 24.89 6.21
C THR A 105 23.83 23.51 6.38
N THR A 106 23.57 22.81 5.27
CA THR A 106 22.94 21.47 5.29
C THR A 106 23.79 20.43 4.57
N GLU A 107 23.62 19.16 4.95
CA GLU A 107 24.27 18.02 4.29
C GLU A 107 23.89 17.91 2.81
N ALA A 108 22.64 18.24 2.47
CA ALA A 108 22.16 18.23 1.08
C ALA A 108 22.90 19.27 0.23
N GLU A 109 23.01 20.51 0.72
CA GLU A 109 23.77 21.58 0.05
C GLU A 109 25.25 21.25 -0.05
N TYR A 110 25.83 20.66 0.99
CA TYR A 110 27.25 20.26 1.00
C TYR A 110 27.55 19.20 -0.06
N LYS A 111 26.71 18.18 -0.18
CA LYS A 111 26.84 17.15 -1.22
C LYS A 111 26.66 17.74 -2.62
N GLN A 112 25.70 18.64 -2.78
CA GLN A 112 25.48 19.30 -4.06
C GLN A 112 26.69 20.18 -4.45
N ALA A 113 27.22 20.95 -3.52
CA ALA A 113 28.41 21.77 -3.74
C ALA A 113 29.65 20.92 -4.06
N LEU A 114 29.84 19.78 -3.38
CA LEU A 114 30.91 18.83 -3.70
C LEU A 114 30.76 18.26 -5.12
N TYR A 115 29.54 17.91 -5.53
CA TYR A 115 29.27 17.41 -6.87
C TYR A 115 29.51 18.49 -7.93
N GLU A 116 29.02 19.70 -7.71
CA GLU A 116 29.26 20.84 -8.60
C GLU A 116 30.75 21.17 -8.69
N LYS A 117 31.47 21.11 -7.57
CA LYS A 117 32.93 21.28 -7.54
C LYS A 117 33.64 20.22 -8.35
N GLN A 118 33.30 18.94 -8.17
CA GLN A 118 33.89 17.85 -8.95
C GLN A 118 33.64 18.00 -10.45
N MET A 119 32.43 18.41 -10.84
CA MET A 119 32.10 18.65 -12.26
C MET A 119 32.85 19.86 -12.81
N HIS A 120 32.91 20.96 -12.05
CA HIS A 120 33.66 22.15 -12.41
C HIS A 120 35.16 21.85 -12.54
N ASP A 121 35.75 21.10 -11.59
CA ASP A 121 37.15 20.67 -11.62
C ASP A 121 37.44 19.73 -12.82
N ALA A 122 36.46 18.92 -13.24
CA ALA A 122 36.52 18.12 -14.46
C ALA A 122 36.32 18.92 -15.76
N GLY A 123 36.08 20.23 -15.67
CA GLY A 123 35.77 21.10 -16.81
C GLY A 123 34.41 20.81 -17.46
N GLN A 124 33.52 20.13 -16.75
CA GLN A 124 32.18 19.79 -17.20
C GLN A 124 31.17 20.73 -16.53
N ASP A 125 30.39 21.44 -17.34
CA ASP A 125 29.30 22.26 -16.80
C ASP A 125 28.14 21.32 -16.38
N PRO A 126 27.75 21.29 -15.09
CA PRO A 126 26.71 20.39 -14.59
C PRO A 126 25.37 20.53 -15.34
N ASP A 127 25.04 21.72 -15.83
CA ASP A 127 23.83 21.93 -16.62
C ASP A 127 23.93 21.28 -18.01
N THR A 128 25.12 21.26 -18.61
CA THR A 128 25.35 20.57 -19.88
C THR A 128 25.32 19.05 -19.72
N VAL A 129 25.91 18.51 -18.64
CA VAL A 129 25.88 17.08 -18.33
C VAL A 129 24.44 16.63 -18.08
N LYS A 130 23.67 17.39 -17.29
CA LYS A 130 22.27 17.08 -17.02
C LYS A 130 21.42 17.05 -18.28
N LYS A 131 21.59 18.05 -19.17
CA LYS A 131 20.92 18.05 -20.49
C LYS A 131 21.34 16.86 -21.34
N LEU A 132 22.63 16.53 -21.36
CA LEU A 132 23.13 15.39 -22.13
C LEU A 132 22.53 14.08 -21.61
N VAL A 133 22.45 13.89 -20.29
CA VAL A 133 21.83 12.73 -19.63
C VAL A 133 20.33 12.69 -19.91
N ASP A 134 19.61 13.82 -19.78
CA ASP A 134 18.17 13.91 -20.04
C ASP A 134 17.82 13.66 -21.51
N GLU A 135 18.69 14.07 -22.43
CA GLU A 135 18.50 13.90 -23.87
C GLU A 135 19.02 12.55 -24.41
N HIS A 136 19.87 11.85 -23.65
CA HIS A 136 20.47 10.58 -24.07
C HIS A 136 19.38 9.53 -24.33
N PRO A 137 19.38 8.87 -25.51
CA PRO A 137 18.34 7.91 -25.86
C PRO A 137 18.27 6.74 -24.88
N ASP A 138 19.41 6.29 -24.35
CA ASP A 138 19.43 5.17 -23.39
C ASP A 138 18.89 5.56 -22.01
N VAL A 139 19.10 6.80 -21.57
CA VAL A 139 18.54 7.28 -20.29
C VAL A 139 17.03 7.47 -20.42
N LYS A 140 16.55 7.98 -21.57
CA LYS A 140 15.12 8.04 -21.87
C LYS A 140 14.48 6.66 -21.86
N LYS A 141 15.08 5.70 -22.57
CA LYS A 141 14.61 4.29 -22.56
C LYS A 141 14.64 3.70 -21.16
N ALA A 142 15.72 3.90 -20.39
CA ALA A 142 15.82 3.42 -19.03
C ALA A 142 14.74 4.01 -18.12
N ARG A 143 14.44 5.33 -18.25
CA ARG A 143 13.34 5.98 -17.51
C ARG A 143 11.98 5.42 -17.91
N GLU A 144 11.74 5.22 -19.21
CA GLU A 144 10.51 4.60 -19.71
C GLU A 144 10.35 3.16 -19.21
N GLU A 145 11.41 2.37 -19.25
CA GLU A 145 11.42 0.99 -18.74
C GLU A 145 11.20 0.95 -17.23
N PHE A 146 11.83 1.86 -16.49
CA PHE A 146 11.65 1.97 -15.04
C PHE A 146 10.22 2.37 -14.69
N ALA A 147 9.67 3.40 -15.34
CA ALA A 147 8.28 3.80 -15.17
C ALA A 147 7.32 2.67 -15.54
N ARG A 148 7.60 1.92 -16.62
CA ARG A 148 6.83 0.74 -17.01
C ARG A 148 6.90 -0.34 -15.94
N MET A 149 8.09 -0.65 -15.42
CA MET A 149 8.30 -1.65 -14.37
C MET A 149 7.57 -1.27 -13.08
N GLU A 150 7.63 0.01 -12.69
CA GLU A 150 6.94 0.52 -11.51
C GLU A 150 5.42 0.44 -11.68
N SER A 151 4.90 0.81 -12.85
CA SER A 151 3.47 0.64 -13.17
C SER A 151 3.03 -0.83 -13.14
N GLN A 152 3.85 -1.75 -13.65
CA GLN A 152 3.58 -3.19 -13.60
C GLN A 152 3.61 -3.71 -12.16
N ARG A 153 4.55 -3.22 -11.34
CA ARG A 153 4.63 -3.58 -9.93
C ARG A 153 3.40 -3.12 -9.15
N GLN A 154 2.93 -1.90 -9.40
CA GLN A 154 1.70 -1.39 -8.79
C GLN A 154 0.47 -2.20 -9.20
N ILE A 155 0.34 -2.50 -10.50
CA ILE A 155 -0.75 -3.36 -10.99
C ILE A 155 -0.67 -4.75 -10.36
N TRP A 156 0.53 -5.31 -10.21
CA TRP A 156 0.74 -6.61 -9.59
C TRP A 156 0.41 -6.61 -8.09
N SER A 157 0.77 -5.56 -7.35
CA SER A 157 0.39 -5.45 -5.94
C SER A 157 -1.13 -5.31 -5.78
N GLU A 158 -1.78 -4.48 -6.59
CA GLU A 158 -3.24 -4.35 -6.59
C GLU A 158 -3.92 -5.68 -6.95
N TYR A 159 -3.32 -6.45 -7.86
CA TYR A 159 -3.78 -7.78 -8.20
C TYR A 159 -3.66 -8.77 -7.03
N GLN A 160 -2.54 -8.75 -6.30
CA GLN A 160 -2.36 -9.62 -5.13
C GLN A 160 -3.37 -9.30 -4.04
N GLU A 161 -3.65 -8.01 -3.80
CA GLU A 161 -4.70 -7.57 -2.88
C GLU A 161 -6.08 -8.08 -3.32
N LEU A 162 -6.38 -8.00 -4.62
CA LEU A 162 -7.63 -8.50 -5.18
C LEU A 162 -7.75 -10.03 -5.01
N ALA A 163 -6.71 -10.78 -5.35
CA ALA A 163 -6.70 -12.24 -5.27
C ALA A 163 -6.75 -12.75 -3.83
N ALA A 164 -6.26 -11.98 -2.85
CA ALA A 164 -6.35 -12.31 -1.44
C ALA A 164 -7.78 -12.16 -0.89
N GLU A 165 -8.55 -11.18 -1.36
CA GLU A 165 -9.93 -10.94 -0.92
C GLU A 165 -10.96 -11.76 -1.74
N HIS A 166 -10.63 -12.09 -2.99
CA HIS A 166 -11.52 -12.74 -3.95
C HIS A 166 -10.93 -14.05 -4.49
N ASP A 167 -11.26 -15.18 -3.84
CA ASP A 167 -10.81 -16.54 -4.20
C ASP A 167 -11.18 -16.97 -5.64
N ASN A 168 -12.13 -16.28 -6.28
CA ASN A 168 -12.63 -16.58 -7.61
C ASN A 168 -11.76 -15.99 -8.74
N ILE A 169 -10.78 -15.14 -8.44
CA ILE A 169 -9.89 -14.53 -9.44
C ILE A 169 -8.47 -15.08 -9.22
N LYS A 170 -8.10 -16.05 -10.05
CA LYS A 170 -6.78 -16.71 -10.00
C LYS A 170 -5.80 -16.21 -11.04
N ASP A 171 -6.32 -15.57 -12.08
CA ASP A 171 -5.54 -14.99 -13.16
C ASP A 171 -5.98 -13.54 -13.45
N PRO A 172 -5.06 -12.63 -13.82
CA PRO A 172 -5.39 -11.25 -14.22
C PRO A 172 -6.38 -11.17 -15.38
N SER A 173 -6.40 -12.19 -16.25
CA SER A 173 -7.32 -12.30 -17.39
C SER A 173 -8.78 -12.54 -16.99
N GLN A 174 -9.04 -12.99 -15.76
CA GLN A 174 -10.39 -13.23 -15.25
C GLN A 174 -11.04 -11.95 -14.72
N ILE A 175 -10.28 -10.86 -14.62
CA ILE A 175 -10.78 -9.56 -14.15
C ILE A 175 -11.64 -8.96 -15.26
N PRO A 176 -12.93 -8.66 -14.98
CA PRO A 176 -13.80 -8.06 -15.98
C PRO A 176 -13.22 -6.74 -16.53
N PRO A 177 -13.35 -6.47 -17.84
CA PRO A 177 -12.84 -5.24 -18.46
C PRO A 177 -13.46 -3.97 -17.85
N GLU A 178 -14.68 -4.09 -17.33
CA GLU A 178 -15.37 -3.02 -16.61
C GLU A 178 -14.61 -2.56 -15.35
N VAL A 179 -13.88 -3.45 -14.69
CA VAL A 179 -13.06 -3.12 -13.49
C VAL A 179 -11.91 -2.22 -13.89
N TRP A 180 -11.20 -2.58 -14.98
CA TRP A 180 -10.10 -1.80 -15.52
C TRP A 180 -10.56 -0.41 -15.99
N GLN A 181 -11.74 -0.34 -16.61
CA GLN A 181 -12.36 0.93 -16.97
C GLN A 181 -12.68 1.77 -15.73
N LEU A 182 -13.30 1.18 -14.69
CA LEU A 182 -13.62 1.92 -13.47
C LEU A 182 -12.37 2.46 -12.76
N LYS A 183 -11.28 1.67 -12.75
CA LYS A 183 -9.97 2.09 -12.23
C LYS A 183 -9.44 3.30 -12.99
N ASN A 184 -9.43 3.23 -14.32
CA ASN A 184 -8.90 4.31 -15.16
C ASN A 184 -9.77 5.58 -15.09
N ASP A 185 -11.09 5.42 -15.06
CA ASP A 185 -12.03 6.54 -15.07
C ASP A 185 -12.11 7.27 -13.71
N LYS A 186 -11.99 6.52 -12.60
CA LYS A 186 -12.17 7.06 -11.24
C LYS A 186 -10.90 7.15 -10.42
N GLY A 187 -9.78 6.60 -10.91
CA GLY A 187 -8.52 6.56 -10.18
C GLY A 187 -8.60 5.76 -8.88
N ILE A 188 -9.45 4.73 -8.82
CA ILE A 188 -9.63 3.87 -7.64
C ILE A 188 -8.81 2.57 -7.78
N THR A 189 -8.56 1.88 -6.67
CA THR A 189 -7.84 0.60 -6.67
C THR A 189 -8.65 -0.49 -7.39
N LEU A 190 -7.96 -1.49 -7.94
CA LEU A 190 -8.57 -2.63 -8.63
C LEU A 190 -9.57 -3.39 -7.74
N LEU A 191 -9.27 -3.52 -6.45
CA LEU A 191 -10.14 -4.13 -5.45
C LEU A 191 -11.45 -3.35 -5.27
N ASP A 192 -11.39 -2.03 -5.08
CA ASP A 192 -12.59 -1.21 -4.93
C ASP A 192 -13.43 -1.19 -6.21
N ALA A 193 -12.78 -1.13 -7.38
CA ALA A 193 -13.45 -1.24 -8.66
C ALA A 193 -14.23 -2.56 -8.79
N GLN A 194 -13.63 -3.69 -8.42
CA GLN A 194 -14.28 -5.01 -8.45
C GLN A 194 -15.45 -5.07 -7.47
N ASN A 195 -15.25 -4.60 -6.23
CA ASN A 195 -16.30 -4.58 -5.21
C ASN A 195 -17.52 -3.78 -5.67
N ARG A 196 -17.32 -2.63 -6.32
CA ARG A 196 -18.42 -1.82 -6.87
C ARG A 196 -19.19 -2.54 -7.96
N ILE A 197 -18.50 -3.30 -8.82
CA ILE A 197 -19.16 -4.09 -9.88
C ILE A 197 -19.95 -5.25 -9.28
N ILE A 198 -19.38 -5.97 -8.31
CA ILE A 198 -20.08 -7.03 -7.58
C ILE A 198 -21.36 -6.47 -6.93
N VAL A 199 -21.26 -5.35 -6.22
CA VAL A 199 -22.42 -4.69 -5.58
C VAL A 199 -23.46 -4.27 -6.61
N LYS A 200 -23.04 -3.70 -7.75
CA LYS A 200 -23.96 -3.31 -8.83
C LYS A 200 -24.70 -4.53 -9.40
N ASN A 201 -24.00 -5.64 -9.62
CA ASN A 201 -24.58 -6.87 -10.14
C ASN A 201 -25.54 -7.52 -9.13
N HIS A 202 -25.16 -7.57 -7.85
CA HIS A 202 -26.05 -8.05 -6.78
C HIS A 202 -27.31 -7.20 -6.67
N LYS A 203 -27.20 -5.87 -6.74
CA LYS A 203 -28.36 -4.98 -6.73
C LYS A 203 -29.30 -5.24 -7.91
N ALA A 204 -28.75 -5.42 -9.12
CA ALA A 204 -29.55 -5.75 -10.30
C ALA A 204 -30.26 -7.12 -10.16
N GLN A 205 -29.61 -8.11 -9.55
CA GLN A 205 -30.22 -9.42 -9.28
C GLN A 205 -31.34 -9.32 -8.24
N LEU A 206 -31.16 -8.54 -7.18
CA LEU A 206 -32.20 -8.32 -6.16
C LEU A 206 -33.44 -7.64 -6.75
N GLU A 207 -33.26 -6.63 -7.59
CA GLU A 207 -34.37 -5.99 -8.31
C GLU A 207 -35.11 -6.98 -9.21
N LYS A 208 -34.38 -7.85 -9.91
CA LYS A 208 -35.01 -8.90 -10.73
C LYS A 208 -35.83 -9.87 -9.88
N ILE A 209 -35.27 -10.36 -8.77
CA ILE A 209 -36.00 -11.25 -7.83
C ILE A 209 -37.24 -10.55 -7.28
N ARG A 210 -37.13 -9.28 -6.92
CA ARG A 210 -38.26 -8.47 -6.47
C ARG A 210 -39.36 -8.40 -7.53
N LEU A 211 -39.02 -8.06 -8.77
CA LEU A 211 -39.98 -8.00 -9.87
C LEU A 211 -40.61 -9.37 -10.17
N ASP A 212 -39.82 -10.43 -10.16
CA ASP A 212 -40.30 -11.80 -10.41
C ASP A 212 -41.27 -12.25 -9.30
N THR A 213 -40.98 -11.93 -8.03
CA THR A 213 -41.87 -12.24 -6.89
C THR A 213 -43.15 -11.39 -6.91
N GLU A 214 -43.08 -10.11 -7.26
CA GLU A 214 -44.26 -9.26 -7.49
C GLU A 214 -45.14 -9.83 -8.62
N GLN A 215 -44.55 -10.27 -9.73
CA GLN A 215 -45.30 -10.90 -10.82
C GLN A 215 -45.89 -12.26 -10.43
N GLU A 216 -45.16 -13.09 -9.70
CA GLU A 216 -45.65 -14.39 -9.25
C GLU A 216 -46.80 -14.24 -8.24
N THR A 217 -46.72 -13.28 -7.32
CA THR A 217 -47.80 -12.98 -6.38
C THR A 217 -49.04 -12.48 -7.12
N LEU A 218 -48.91 -11.58 -8.09
CA LEU A 218 -50.03 -11.16 -8.95
C LEU A 218 -50.65 -12.33 -9.72
N ARG A 219 -49.83 -13.24 -10.27
CA ARG A 219 -50.32 -14.45 -10.94
C ARG A 219 -51.07 -15.38 -9.97
N LYS A 220 -50.59 -15.55 -8.73
CA LYS A 220 -51.28 -16.37 -7.71
C LYS A 220 -52.60 -15.74 -7.28
N ILE A 221 -52.64 -14.42 -7.07
CA ILE A 221 -53.88 -13.69 -6.76
C ILE A 221 -54.89 -13.85 -7.90
N SER A 222 -54.47 -13.59 -9.14
CA SER A 222 -55.33 -13.74 -10.33
C SER A 222 -55.80 -15.18 -10.50
N LYS A 223 -54.92 -16.17 -10.29
CA LYS A 223 -55.29 -17.60 -10.35
C LYS A 223 -56.31 -17.94 -9.27
N ASN A 224 -56.10 -17.51 -8.02
CA ASN A 224 -57.04 -17.77 -6.92
C ASN A 224 -58.40 -17.12 -7.16
N GLN A 225 -58.45 -15.94 -7.80
CA GLN A 225 -59.71 -15.33 -8.24
C GLN A 225 -60.46 -16.19 -9.27
N ILE A 226 -59.74 -16.90 -10.16
CA ILE A 226 -60.33 -17.71 -11.23
C ILE A 226 -60.68 -19.14 -10.76
N THR A 227 -59.85 -19.75 -9.90
CA THR A 227 -59.96 -21.17 -9.54
C THR A 227 -60.66 -21.46 -8.23
N SER A 228 -61.12 -20.45 -7.48
CA SER A 228 -61.86 -20.67 -6.22
C SER A 228 -63.38 -20.65 -6.47
N PRO A 229 -64.09 -21.81 -6.50
CA PRO A 229 -65.53 -21.89 -6.79
C PRO A 229 -66.38 -21.54 -5.55
N GLY A 230 -65.92 -20.58 -4.75
CA GLY A 230 -66.54 -20.18 -3.48
C GLY A 230 -66.03 -18.86 -2.90
N SER A 231 -65.14 -18.14 -3.57
CA SER A 231 -64.77 -16.79 -3.14
C SER A 231 -65.76 -15.78 -3.73
N ALA A 232 -66.68 -15.33 -2.89
CA ALA A 232 -67.79 -14.43 -3.19
C ALA A 232 -67.56 -13.42 -4.34
N SER A 233 -68.13 -13.69 -5.52
CA SER A 233 -68.26 -12.70 -6.60
C SER A 233 -69.50 -11.81 -6.45
N ASN A 234 -70.15 -11.78 -5.26
CA ASN A 234 -71.35 -10.98 -5.00
C ASN A 234 -71.17 -9.98 -3.84
N GLY A 235 -69.94 -9.53 -3.60
CA GLY A 235 -69.67 -8.39 -2.73
C GLY A 235 -68.47 -7.63 -3.25
N ASN A 236 -68.71 -6.44 -3.79
CA ASN A 236 -67.67 -5.49 -4.12
C ASN A 236 -66.95 -5.08 -2.81
N VAL A 237 -65.92 -5.83 -2.42
CA VAL A 237 -65.02 -5.45 -1.34
C VAL A 237 -63.73 -4.98 -1.99
N SER A 238 -63.58 -3.66 -2.04
CA SER A 238 -62.33 -2.99 -2.36
C SER A 238 -61.25 -3.44 -1.38
N HIS A 239 -60.34 -4.30 -1.80
CA HIS A 239 -59.12 -4.59 -1.04
C HIS A 239 -58.10 -3.46 -1.25
N GLN A 240 -58.46 -2.25 -0.80
CA GLN A 240 -57.47 -1.24 -0.44
C GLN A 240 -57.05 -1.51 1.01
N THR A 241 -56.21 -2.52 1.23
CA THR A 241 -55.48 -2.60 2.49
C THR A 241 -54.39 -1.53 2.44
N LYS A 242 -54.75 -0.28 2.82
CA LYS A 242 -53.74 0.71 3.23
C LYS A 242 -52.91 0.05 4.33
N SER A 243 -51.60 0.14 4.23
CA SER A 243 -50.71 -0.25 5.32
C SER A 243 -51.15 0.50 6.58
N VAL A 244 -51.17 -0.16 7.75
CA VAL A 244 -51.49 0.48 9.03
C VAL A 244 -50.57 1.68 9.30
N MET A 245 -49.35 1.66 8.73
CA MET A 245 -48.38 2.75 8.81
C MET A 245 -48.78 4.00 8.00
N ASP A 246 -49.70 3.86 7.03
CA ASP A 246 -50.13 4.93 6.13
C ASP A 246 -51.58 5.40 6.41
N MET A 247 -52.18 4.95 7.53
CA MET A 247 -53.52 5.36 7.95
C MET A 247 -53.45 6.46 9.00
N THR A 248 -54.37 7.41 8.92
CA THR A 248 -54.54 8.43 9.97
C THR A 248 -55.13 7.79 11.24
N ALA A 249 -54.94 8.42 12.40
CA ALA A 249 -55.42 7.89 13.67
C ALA A 249 -56.94 7.65 13.69
N GLU A 250 -57.72 8.52 13.02
CA GLU A 250 -59.17 8.38 12.89
C GLU A 250 -59.56 7.18 12.01
N GLU A 251 -58.85 6.95 10.90
CA GLU A 251 -59.07 5.79 10.03
C GLU A 251 -58.73 4.47 10.75
N PHE A 252 -57.71 4.48 11.62
CA PHE A 252 -57.33 3.32 12.41
C PHE A 252 -58.35 2.96 13.49
N GLU A 253 -58.90 3.96 14.20
CA GLU A 253 -59.89 3.70 15.25
C GLU A 253 -61.21 3.16 14.65
N ALA A 254 -61.61 3.68 13.48
CA ALA A 254 -62.76 3.15 12.73
C ALA A 254 -62.55 1.69 12.30
N TYR A 255 -61.37 1.37 11.78
CA TYR A 255 -61.01 0.00 11.41
C TYR A 255 -61.02 -0.95 12.62
N ARG A 256 -60.53 -0.47 13.77
CA ARG A 256 -60.50 -1.25 15.02
C ARG A 256 -61.91 -1.56 15.54
N GLU A 257 -62.83 -0.60 15.51
CA GLU A 257 -64.24 -0.81 15.89
C GLU A 257 -64.96 -1.76 14.92
N GLU A 258 -64.67 -1.69 13.61
CA GLU A 258 -65.23 -2.62 12.62
C GLU A 258 -64.79 -4.07 12.90
N VAL A 259 -63.50 -4.30 13.16
CA VAL A 259 -62.96 -5.63 13.47
C VAL A 259 -63.53 -6.18 14.79
N LYS A 260 -63.71 -5.33 15.79
CA LYS A 260 -64.28 -5.68 17.10
C LYS A 260 -65.77 -6.04 17.02
N ASN A 261 -66.52 -5.40 16.13
CA ASN A 261 -67.92 -5.74 15.88
C ASN A 261 -68.05 -7.05 15.09
N ARG A 262 -67.11 -7.35 14.18
CA ARG A 262 -67.04 -8.63 13.46
C ARG A 262 -66.71 -9.82 14.35
N THR A 263 -65.97 -9.63 15.43
CA THR A 263 -65.56 -10.71 16.34
C THR A 263 -66.58 -11.01 17.45
N ARG A 264 -67.67 -10.23 17.52
CA ARG A 264 -68.76 -10.39 18.50
C ARG A 264 -70.07 -10.96 17.92
N GLY A 265 -70.12 -11.28 16.63
CA GLY A 265 -71.22 -12.03 15.99
C GLY A 265 -70.84 -13.48 15.79
#